data_AF-A0A7I8KF08-F1
#
_entry.id   AF-A0A7I8KF08-F1
#
_cell.length_a   1.000
_cell.length_b   1.000
_cell.length_c   1.000
_cell.angle_alpha   90.00
_cell.angle_beta   90.00
_cell.angle_gamma   90.00
#
_symmetry.space_group_name_H-M   'P 1'
#
loop_
_entity.id
_entity.type
_entity.pdbx_description
1 polymer ?
#
loop_
_entity_poly.entity_id
_entity_poly.type
_entity_poly.pdbx_seq_one_letter_code
_entity_poly.pdbx_strand_id
1 'polypeptide(L)'
;MALSCSKCPSSSRLAASASHPRLPREQRLAASLSASPSSSRASSVSSLNCLGQRPDSLRGSAQSLRNRNRYPNVVRMQEAVTAPAPSPKKPPSKKSENGSLSSLASKERSEIAGFSSGGNESTVSITVVGASGDLAKKKIFPALFALYYEGCLPKHFTIFGYARSRMTDAELRNLVGQTLTCRIDQRENCSDKMDEFLKRCFYHSGQYDSEENFAELDNKLKEHETGMVANRLYYLSIPPNIFVDVARCASTSASSANGWTRVIVEKPFGRDSESSAALTRGLKRYLVEDQIFRIDHYLGKELVENLSVLRFSNLVFEPLWSRQYIRNVQLIFSEDFGTEGRGGYFDSYGIIRDIMQNHLLQILALFAMETPVSLDAEDIRNEKVKVLRSMKPLQLENVVIGQYKSHTKGGVTYPAYIDDRTVPKDSVTPTFAAAALFINNARWDGVPFLMKAGKALHTKRAEIRVQFRHVPGNLYKRSFGTDLDRATNELVIRVQPDEAIYLKINNKIPGLGMRLDRSKLNLHYAARYSKEIPDAYERLLLDAIEGERRLFIRSDELDAAWELFTPVLKELEDKKIAPELYPYGSRGPVGAHYLAAKYNVRWGDLSADDPHN
;
A
#
# COMPACT_ATOMS: atom_id res chain seq x y z
N MET A 1 -23.89 24.91 23.49
CA MET A 1 -24.38 25.96 24.41
C MET A 1 -23.27 26.26 25.43
N ALA A 2 -23.21 27.49 25.92
CA ALA A 2 -22.10 27.98 26.74
C ALA A 2 -22.32 27.79 28.24
N LEU A 3 -21.24 27.77 29.01
CA LEU A 3 -21.14 28.27 30.39
C LEU A 3 -19.66 28.62 30.66
N SER A 4 -19.40 29.62 31.51
CA SER A 4 -18.07 30.23 31.69
C SER A 4 -17.72 30.47 33.17
N CYS A 5 -16.41 30.66 33.42
CA CYS A 5 -15.85 31.30 34.64
C CYS A 5 -15.99 30.52 35.98
N SER A 6 -15.08 30.64 36.96
CA SER A 6 -13.86 31.48 37.08
C SER A 6 -12.97 31.16 38.30
N LYS A 7 -11.70 31.59 38.20
CA LYS A 7 -10.79 32.12 39.25
C LYS A 7 -10.10 31.18 40.27
N CYS A 8 -8.76 31.30 40.29
CA CYS A 8 -7.88 31.01 41.42
C CYS A 8 -7.88 32.17 42.45
N PRO A 9 -7.23 31.97 43.62
CA PRO A 9 -6.27 32.96 44.12
C PRO A 9 -4.89 32.34 44.44
N SER A 10 -3.95 33.15 44.94
CA SER A 10 -2.49 32.92 44.84
C SER A 10 -1.69 33.21 46.13
N SER A 11 -0.50 32.58 46.24
CA SER A 11 0.64 32.95 47.12
C SER A 11 0.46 32.68 48.65
N SER A 12 1.49 32.54 49.49
CA SER A 12 2.93 32.85 49.33
C SER A 12 3.88 32.07 50.28
N ARG A 13 5.12 31.83 49.79
CA ARG A 13 6.47 31.99 50.41
C ARG A 13 6.85 31.46 51.81
N LEU A 14 8.04 30.83 51.87
CA LEU A 14 9.19 31.24 52.70
C LEU A 14 10.53 30.75 52.07
N ALA A 15 11.71 31.00 52.66
CA ALA A 15 13.00 30.84 51.95
C ALA A 15 14.26 30.59 52.84
N ALA A 16 15.16 29.70 52.38
CA ALA A 16 16.56 29.46 52.86
C ALA A 16 17.29 28.48 51.89
N SER A 17 18.32 28.84 51.10
CA SER A 17 19.76 29.11 51.41
C SER A 17 20.59 27.84 51.74
N ALA A 18 21.84 27.60 51.27
CA ALA A 18 22.71 28.24 50.26
C ALA A 18 23.98 27.37 50.00
N SER A 19 24.88 27.85 49.11
CA SER A 19 26.34 27.61 49.01
C SER A 19 26.95 26.70 47.90
N HIS A 20 28.01 27.24 47.26
CA HIS A 20 28.95 26.62 46.30
C HIS A 20 30.30 26.31 47.00
N PRO A 21 31.18 25.48 46.39
CA PRO A 21 32.43 26.00 45.79
C PRO A 21 32.73 25.41 44.38
N ARG A 22 33.16 26.19 43.38
CA ARG A 22 34.53 26.62 42.97
C ARG A 22 35.44 25.60 42.25
N LEU A 23 36.04 26.08 41.15
CA LEU A 23 37.05 25.46 40.27
C LEU A 23 38.44 25.29 40.93
N PRO A 24 39.35 24.54 40.28
CA PRO A 24 40.65 25.12 39.95
C PRO A 24 41.07 24.96 38.46
N ARG A 25 42.24 25.51 38.11
CA ARG A 25 42.72 25.81 36.75
C ARG A 25 44.12 25.22 36.52
N GLU A 26 44.46 24.98 35.25
CA GLU A 26 45.83 24.90 34.66
C GLU A 26 46.86 23.87 35.19
N GLN A 27 47.38 23.06 34.25
CA GLN A 27 48.83 22.96 34.03
C GLN A 27 49.15 22.62 32.57
N ARG A 28 50.23 23.21 32.04
CA ARG A 28 50.83 22.90 30.73
C ARG A 28 51.98 21.92 30.90
N LEU A 29 52.23 21.10 29.89
CA LEU A 29 53.60 20.72 29.48
C LEU A 29 53.60 20.35 27.98
N ALA A 30 54.77 20.41 27.35
CA ALA A 30 54.95 20.45 25.89
C ALA A 30 56.06 19.49 25.42
N ALA A 31 56.33 19.51 24.10
CA ALA A 31 57.39 18.77 23.36
C ALA A 31 57.10 17.28 23.05
N SER A 32 57.51 16.69 21.91
CA SER A 32 58.02 17.28 20.65
C SER A 32 58.19 16.26 19.50
N LEU A 33 57.86 16.71 18.28
CA LEU A 33 58.59 16.53 16.99
C LEU A 33 58.83 15.16 16.31
N SER A 34 59.00 15.30 14.97
CA SER A 34 59.53 14.36 13.95
C SER A 34 58.59 13.26 13.41
N ALA A 35 58.53 12.95 12.10
CA ALA A 35 58.99 13.71 10.91
C ALA A 35 58.26 13.23 9.63
N SER A 36 58.08 14.12 8.65
CA SER A 36 57.80 13.78 7.25
C SER A 36 59.13 13.53 6.50
N PRO A 37 59.12 12.82 5.37
CA PRO A 37 59.05 13.49 4.04
C PRO A 37 58.28 12.63 2.99
N SER A 38 58.00 12.99 1.73
CA SER A 38 57.79 14.23 0.95
C SER A 38 57.71 13.81 -0.54
N SER A 39 56.72 14.24 -1.32
CA SER A 39 56.81 14.56 -2.77
C SER A 39 55.38 14.67 -3.34
N SER A 40 54.83 15.81 -3.78
CA SER A 40 55.32 16.87 -4.68
C SER A 40 55.40 16.48 -6.17
N ARG A 41 54.36 16.89 -6.92
CA ARG A 41 54.51 17.53 -8.24
C ARG A 41 53.24 18.30 -8.59
N ALA A 42 53.43 19.49 -9.15
CA ALA A 42 52.36 20.40 -9.58
C ALA A 42 52.70 20.96 -10.96
N SER A 43 51.68 21.11 -11.80
CA SER A 43 51.68 21.81 -13.10
C SER A 43 50.26 21.72 -13.68
N SER A 44 49.66 22.72 -14.32
CA SER A 44 50.01 24.15 -14.48
C SER A 44 48.79 24.88 -15.05
N VAL A 45 48.73 26.20 -14.91
CA VAL A 45 47.63 27.06 -15.38
C VAL A 45 47.67 27.26 -16.90
N SER A 46 46.50 27.34 -17.55
CA SER A 46 46.36 28.05 -18.83
C SER A 46 44.99 28.72 -18.96
N SER A 47 44.96 30.04 -18.76
CA SER A 47 43.81 30.90 -19.02
C SER A 47 43.91 31.49 -20.43
N LEU A 48 42.82 31.57 -21.18
CA LEU A 48 42.76 32.33 -22.42
C LEU A 48 41.38 33.00 -22.59
N ASN A 49 41.37 34.32 -22.51
CA ASN A 49 40.23 35.16 -22.91
C ASN A 49 40.27 35.39 -24.42
N CYS A 50 39.10 35.42 -25.07
CA CYS A 50 38.90 36.23 -26.28
C CYS A 50 37.49 36.85 -26.25
N LEU A 51 37.44 38.18 -26.36
CA LEU A 51 36.23 38.96 -26.60
C LEU A 51 35.84 38.91 -28.08
N GLY A 52 34.59 39.28 -28.42
CA GLY A 52 34.36 39.97 -29.70
C GLY A 52 33.04 39.75 -30.44
N GLN A 53 32.09 40.67 -30.21
CA GLN A 53 31.23 41.31 -31.23
C GLN A 53 30.05 40.55 -31.89
N ARG A 54 28.87 41.17 -31.75
CA ARG A 54 27.76 41.19 -32.73
C ARG A 54 28.03 42.28 -33.80
N PRO A 55 27.28 42.30 -34.91
CA PRO A 55 26.09 43.17 -35.01
C PRO A 55 24.85 42.39 -35.54
N ASP A 56 23.58 42.71 -35.23
CA ASP A 56 22.76 43.89 -35.63
C ASP A 56 22.80 44.16 -37.16
N SER A 57 21.74 44.46 -37.90
CA SER A 57 20.27 44.46 -37.70
C SER A 57 19.62 44.60 -39.13
N LEU A 58 18.34 44.26 -39.42
CA LEU A 58 17.21 45.21 -39.43
C LEU A 58 15.93 44.60 -40.09
N ARG A 59 14.76 44.99 -39.52
CA ARG A 59 13.46 45.36 -40.16
C ARG A 59 12.58 44.36 -40.94
N GLY A 60 11.27 44.51 -40.69
CA GLY A 60 10.18 44.37 -41.69
C GLY A 60 9.30 43.14 -41.52
N SER A 61 8.37 43.08 -40.56
CA SER A 61 7.01 43.68 -40.57
C SER A 61 5.91 42.72 -41.07
N ALA A 62 4.83 42.63 -40.29
CA ALA A 62 3.74 41.68 -40.44
C ALA A 62 2.98 41.73 -41.78
N GLN A 63 2.38 40.61 -42.19
CA GLN A 63 0.91 40.47 -42.25
C GLN A 63 0.46 39.02 -42.50
N SER A 64 -0.84 38.82 -42.71
CA SER A 64 -1.61 37.60 -42.43
C SER A 64 -2.09 36.82 -43.67
N LEU A 65 -2.80 35.72 -43.39
CA LEU A 65 -3.83 35.04 -44.21
C LEU A 65 -3.46 33.80 -45.06
N ARG A 66 -4.48 32.93 -45.13
CA ARG A 66 -4.65 31.71 -45.96
C ARG A 66 -4.54 32.10 -47.46
N ASN A 67 -4.18 31.24 -48.43
CA ASN A 67 -4.91 30.02 -48.82
C ASN A 67 -4.27 29.33 -50.06
N ARG A 68 -4.57 28.03 -50.28
CA ARG A 68 -4.58 27.20 -51.52
C ARG A 68 -3.92 27.64 -52.85
N ASN A 69 -3.24 26.67 -53.53
CA ASN A 69 -3.34 26.21 -54.95
C ASN A 69 -1.98 25.63 -55.46
N ARG A 70 -1.80 24.80 -56.51
CA ARG A 70 -2.62 23.84 -57.30
C ARG A 70 -1.66 22.91 -58.13
N TYR A 71 -2.18 21.75 -58.54
CA TYR A 71 -1.85 20.78 -59.63
C TYR A 71 -1.10 21.31 -60.91
N PRO A 72 -0.56 20.46 -61.87
CA PRO A 72 -1.14 19.16 -62.33
C PRO A 72 -0.26 18.04 -63.00
N ASN A 73 -0.95 16.93 -63.34
CA ASN A 73 -0.75 15.94 -64.45
C ASN A 73 0.51 15.03 -64.51
N VAL A 74 0.54 13.83 -65.12
CA VAL A 74 -0.37 12.71 -65.54
C VAL A 74 0.20 12.04 -66.81
N VAL A 75 0.38 10.71 -66.82
CA VAL A 75 0.37 9.84 -68.02
C VAL A 75 -0.34 8.52 -67.68
N ARG A 76 -0.94 7.85 -68.67
CA ARG A 76 -2.05 6.88 -68.57
C ARG A 76 -1.94 5.77 -69.64
N MET A 77 -2.42 4.56 -69.35
CA MET A 77 -3.09 3.58 -70.25
C MET A 77 -3.73 2.48 -69.37
N GLN A 78 -5.04 2.20 -69.37
CA GLN A 78 -5.88 1.46 -70.37
C GLN A 78 -5.55 -0.06 -70.43
N GLU A 79 -6.50 -1.02 -70.41
CA GLU A 79 -7.99 -0.98 -70.40
C GLU A 79 -8.63 -2.33 -69.93
N ALA A 80 -9.97 -2.43 -69.97
CA ALA A 80 -10.92 -3.56 -69.68
C ALA A 80 -11.65 -3.51 -68.30
N VAL A 81 -12.91 -3.05 -68.13
CA VAL A 81 -14.25 -3.53 -68.64
C VAL A 81 -14.80 -4.69 -67.76
N THR A 82 -15.95 -4.67 -67.04
CA THR A 82 -17.10 -3.71 -66.97
C THR A 82 -17.97 -3.84 -65.68
N ALA A 83 -18.45 -2.70 -65.17
CA ALA A 83 -19.84 -2.41 -64.69
C ALA A 83 -20.39 -3.05 -63.36
N PRO A 84 -21.56 -2.61 -62.81
CA PRO A 84 -21.56 -1.72 -61.63
C PRO A 84 -22.36 -2.22 -60.39
N ALA A 85 -22.24 -1.47 -59.29
CA ALA A 85 -22.79 -1.76 -57.95
C ALA A 85 -24.33 -1.76 -57.84
N PRO A 86 -24.89 -2.40 -56.80
CA PRO A 86 -25.64 -1.61 -55.83
C PRO A 86 -25.50 -2.05 -54.35
N SER A 87 -25.75 -1.09 -53.44
CA SER A 87 -26.22 -1.32 -52.07
C SER A 87 -27.70 -0.88 -51.96
N PRO A 88 -28.47 -1.16 -50.88
CA PRO A 88 -28.28 -2.11 -49.77
C PRO A 88 -29.51 -3.05 -49.53
N LYS A 89 -29.33 -4.25 -48.94
CA LYS A 89 -30.44 -5.04 -48.35
C LYS A 89 -30.02 -5.86 -47.10
N LYS A 90 -30.85 -5.82 -46.05
CA LYS A 90 -31.00 -6.84 -44.97
C LYS A 90 -31.86 -8.03 -45.48
N PRO A 91 -32.10 -9.13 -44.73
CA PRO A 91 -31.45 -9.62 -43.50
C PRO A 91 -30.50 -10.78 -43.87
N PRO A 92 -30.58 -12.10 -43.47
CA PRO A 92 -31.42 -12.85 -42.53
C PRO A 92 -30.72 -13.19 -41.18
N SER A 93 -31.36 -14.04 -40.35
CA SER A 93 -30.82 -14.71 -39.16
C SER A 93 -30.63 -16.21 -39.40
N LYS A 94 -29.59 -16.84 -38.82
CA LYS A 94 -29.61 -18.24 -38.34
C LYS A 94 -28.38 -18.61 -37.50
N LYS A 95 -28.54 -19.67 -36.71
CA LYS A 95 -27.60 -20.23 -35.72
C LYS A 95 -26.31 -20.76 -36.36
N SER A 96 -25.21 -20.73 -35.60
CA SER A 96 -24.12 -21.71 -35.69
C SER A 96 -23.61 -22.03 -34.29
N GLU A 97 -23.13 -23.26 -34.12
CA GLU A 97 -22.70 -23.85 -32.85
C GLU A 97 -21.37 -23.26 -32.34
N ASN A 98 -21.20 -23.25 -31.01
CA ASN A 98 -19.90 -23.21 -30.35
C ASN A 98 -20.01 -23.90 -28.98
N GLY A 99 -20.12 -25.23 -29.01
CA GLY A 99 -19.84 -26.06 -27.83
C GLY A 99 -18.33 -26.21 -27.61
N SER A 100 -17.94 -26.73 -26.44
CA SER A 100 -16.55 -27.10 -26.09
C SER A 100 -15.57 -26.01 -25.64
N LEU A 101 -16.05 -24.94 -24.98
CA LEU A 101 -15.21 -24.11 -24.08
C LEU A 101 -15.74 -24.02 -22.62
N SER A 102 -17.00 -24.36 -22.37
CA SER A 102 -17.61 -24.38 -21.03
C SER A 102 -17.29 -25.63 -20.20
N SER A 103 -16.86 -26.72 -20.83
CA SER A 103 -16.57 -28.02 -20.19
C SER A 103 -15.22 -28.09 -19.46
N LEU A 104 -14.29 -27.17 -19.75
CA LEU A 104 -12.98 -27.09 -19.09
C LEU A 104 -13.08 -26.30 -17.77
N ALA A 105 -13.75 -25.13 -17.80
CA ALA A 105 -13.98 -24.30 -16.60
C ALA A 105 -14.89 -24.96 -15.54
N SER A 106 -15.67 -25.98 -15.93
CA SER A 106 -16.47 -26.80 -15.02
C SER A 106 -15.69 -27.99 -14.45
N LYS A 107 -14.65 -28.49 -15.13
CA LYS A 107 -13.75 -29.51 -14.58
C LYS A 107 -12.77 -28.96 -13.55
N GLU A 108 -12.16 -27.80 -13.79
CA GLU A 108 -11.28 -27.15 -12.81
C GLU A 108 -11.99 -26.81 -11.48
N ARG A 109 -13.31 -26.62 -11.50
CA ARG A 109 -14.13 -26.44 -10.29
C ARG A 109 -14.50 -27.76 -9.58
N SER A 110 -14.28 -28.92 -10.20
CA SER A 110 -14.61 -30.23 -9.64
C SER A 110 -13.47 -30.87 -8.85
N GLU A 111 -12.21 -30.47 -9.09
CA GLU A 111 -11.03 -31.15 -8.52
C GLU A 111 -10.59 -30.57 -7.15
N ILE A 112 -11.20 -29.48 -6.68
CA ILE A 112 -10.98 -28.93 -5.33
C ILE A 112 -11.88 -29.62 -4.27
N ALA A 113 -12.89 -30.39 -4.68
CA ALA A 113 -13.84 -31.05 -3.79
C ALA A 113 -13.48 -32.54 -3.54
N GLY A 114 -12.34 -32.80 -2.90
CA GLY A 114 -11.84 -34.15 -2.61
C GLY A 114 -11.87 -34.54 -1.12
N PHE A 115 -12.85 -35.36 -0.72
CA PHE A 115 -13.04 -36.00 0.61
C PHE A 115 -13.29 -35.05 1.80
N SER A 116 -14.20 -35.34 2.75
CA SER A 116 -14.70 -36.65 3.19
C SER A 116 -16.22 -36.68 3.43
N SER A 117 -16.89 -37.76 3.02
CA SER A 117 -18.26 -38.07 3.46
C SER A 117 -18.22 -38.70 4.84
N GLY A 118 -18.82 -38.05 5.85
CA GLY A 118 -18.85 -38.52 7.24
C GLY A 118 -18.62 -37.46 8.32
N GLY A 119 -18.36 -36.19 7.96
CA GLY A 119 -18.28 -35.08 8.92
C GLY A 119 -19.66 -34.52 9.28
N ASN A 120 -19.85 -34.10 10.53
CA ASN A 120 -20.97 -33.23 10.93
C ASN A 120 -20.97 -31.96 10.05
N GLU A 121 -22.14 -31.50 9.62
CA GLU A 121 -22.23 -30.19 8.94
C GLU A 121 -21.67 -29.09 9.86
N SER A 122 -20.94 -28.14 9.29
CA SER A 122 -20.34 -27.01 10.00
C SER A 122 -21.00 -25.70 9.60
N THR A 123 -21.03 -24.75 10.53
CA THR A 123 -21.55 -23.39 10.33
C THR A 123 -20.51 -22.37 10.75
N VAL A 124 -20.55 -21.17 10.15
CA VAL A 124 -19.68 -20.05 10.54
C VAL A 124 -20.50 -18.86 11.03
N SER A 125 -20.35 -18.53 12.31
CA SER A 125 -20.91 -17.34 12.95
C SER A 125 -19.91 -16.20 12.90
N ILE A 126 -20.21 -15.13 12.15
CA ILE A 126 -19.33 -13.97 11.97
C ILE A 126 -19.82 -12.79 12.80
N THR A 127 -19.14 -12.45 13.89
CA THR A 127 -19.46 -11.30 14.73
C THR A 127 -18.65 -10.08 14.28
N VAL A 128 -19.30 -9.06 13.72
CA VAL A 128 -18.71 -7.75 13.41
C VAL A 128 -18.83 -6.85 14.64
N VAL A 129 -17.77 -6.82 15.44
CA VAL A 129 -17.67 -5.94 16.63
C VAL A 129 -17.38 -4.52 16.17
N GLY A 130 -18.17 -3.55 16.63
CA GLY A 130 -18.17 -2.19 16.11
C GLY A 130 -19.04 -2.01 14.87
N ALA A 131 -20.07 -2.85 14.66
CA ALA A 131 -20.93 -2.82 13.47
C ALA A 131 -21.59 -1.46 13.15
N SER A 132 -21.81 -0.59 14.14
CA SER A 132 -22.33 0.77 13.93
C SER A 132 -21.27 1.78 13.42
N GLY A 133 -20.01 1.36 13.27
CA GLY A 133 -18.89 2.17 12.80
C GLY A 133 -18.75 2.25 11.27
N ASP A 134 -17.89 3.16 10.81
CA ASP A 134 -17.72 3.48 9.39
C ASP A 134 -17.05 2.37 8.57
N LEU A 135 -16.03 1.71 9.13
CA LEU A 135 -15.32 0.61 8.47
C LEU A 135 -16.24 -0.59 8.23
N ALA A 136 -17.00 -0.99 9.26
CA ALA A 136 -17.99 -2.06 9.16
C ALA A 136 -18.96 -1.84 7.99
N LYS A 137 -19.59 -0.67 7.90
CA LYS A 137 -20.57 -0.32 6.86
C LYS A 137 -19.96 -0.18 5.47
N LYS A 138 -18.79 0.46 5.35
CA LYS A 138 -18.19 0.82 4.04
C LYS A 138 -17.30 -0.26 3.46
N LYS A 139 -16.86 -1.24 4.25
CA LYS A 139 -15.95 -2.33 3.83
C LYS A 139 -16.41 -3.71 4.25
N ILE A 140 -16.65 -3.95 5.54
CA ILE A 140 -16.78 -5.32 6.06
C ILE A 140 -18.09 -5.98 5.62
N PHE A 141 -19.25 -5.34 5.82
CA PHE A 141 -20.52 -5.89 5.34
C PHE A 141 -20.59 -5.99 3.80
N PRO A 142 -20.13 -4.98 3.01
CA PRO A 142 -20.01 -5.12 1.56
C PRO A 142 -19.13 -6.29 1.11
N ALA A 143 -18.00 -6.54 1.78
CA ALA A 143 -17.11 -7.65 1.44
C ALA A 143 -17.73 -9.02 1.79
N LEU A 144 -18.40 -9.14 2.95
CA LEU A 144 -19.17 -10.35 3.30
C LEU A 144 -20.31 -10.60 2.30
N PHE A 145 -20.98 -9.55 1.81
CA PHE A 145 -22.00 -9.68 0.78
C PHE A 145 -21.42 -10.11 -0.57
N ALA A 146 -20.27 -9.59 -0.98
CA ALA A 146 -19.60 -10.02 -2.21
C ALA A 146 -19.22 -11.51 -2.16
N LEU A 147 -18.61 -11.96 -1.05
CA LEU A 147 -18.31 -13.38 -0.82
C LEU A 147 -19.56 -14.26 -0.84
N TYR A 148 -20.69 -13.79 -0.27
CA TYR A 148 -21.97 -14.50 -0.37
C TYR A 148 -22.49 -14.55 -1.82
N TYR A 149 -22.44 -13.43 -2.52
CA TYR A 149 -22.95 -13.27 -3.87
C TYR A 149 -22.21 -14.19 -4.87
N GLU A 150 -20.90 -14.35 -4.70
CA GLU A 150 -20.07 -15.26 -5.48
C GLU A 150 -20.25 -16.75 -5.12
N GLY A 151 -20.76 -17.05 -3.91
CA GLY A 151 -20.86 -18.40 -3.36
C GLY A 151 -19.58 -18.89 -2.67
N CYS A 152 -18.76 -17.97 -2.17
CA CYS A 152 -17.50 -18.24 -1.48
C CYS A 152 -17.67 -18.39 0.06
N LEU A 153 -18.78 -17.91 0.63
CA LEU A 153 -19.10 -18.22 2.03
C LEU A 153 -19.62 -19.66 2.19
N PRO A 154 -19.37 -20.31 3.35
CA PRO A 154 -19.95 -21.62 3.66
C PRO A 154 -21.48 -21.64 3.56
N LYS A 155 -22.05 -22.79 3.18
CA LYS A 155 -23.51 -23.02 3.03
C LYS A 155 -24.30 -22.53 4.27
N HIS A 156 -23.78 -22.84 5.46
CA HIS A 156 -24.35 -22.44 6.74
C HIS A 156 -23.47 -21.36 7.35
N PHE A 157 -24.03 -20.16 7.48
CA PHE A 157 -23.38 -19.01 8.10
C PHE A 157 -24.42 -18.03 8.61
N THR A 158 -24.05 -17.27 9.63
CA THR A 158 -24.81 -16.14 10.20
C THR A 158 -23.87 -14.97 10.46
N ILE A 159 -24.41 -13.74 10.48
CA ILE A 159 -23.64 -12.53 10.73
C ILE A 159 -24.29 -11.76 11.88
N PHE A 160 -23.52 -11.48 12.92
CA PHE A 160 -23.96 -10.70 14.08
C PHE A 160 -23.24 -9.34 14.12
N GLY A 161 -23.99 -8.24 14.05
CA GLY A 161 -23.47 -6.93 14.40
C GLY A 161 -23.46 -6.76 15.93
N TYR A 162 -22.32 -6.37 16.50
CA TYR A 162 -22.20 -6.10 17.94
C TYR A 162 -21.68 -4.68 18.19
N ALA A 163 -22.40 -3.84 18.92
CA ALA A 163 -21.88 -2.56 19.43
C ALA A 163 -22.69 -2.03 20.63
N ARG A 164 -22.20 -0.95 21.25
CA ARG A 164 -22.89 -0.27 22.37
C ARG A 164 -24.19 0.43 21.97
N SER A 165 -24.37 0.72 20.69
CA SER A 165 -25.59 1.36 20.17
C SER A 165 -26.77 0.41 20.34
N ARG A 166 -27.91 0.90 20.85
CA ARG A 166 -29.14 0.11 20.81
C ARG A 166 -29.72 0.18 19.40
N MET A 167 -29.82 -0.97 18.74
CA MET A 167 -30.43 -1.16 17.43
C MET A 167 -31.14 -2.52 17.39
N THR A 168 -32.13 -2.62 16.52
CA THR A 168 -32.80 -3.87 16.14
C THR A 168 -32.16 -4.50 14.90
N ASP A 169 -32.44 -5.77 14.64
CA ASP A 169 -32.03 -6.45 13.40
C ASP A 169 -32.50 -5.70 12.15
N ALA A 170 -33.73 -5.15 12.18
CA ALA A 170 -34.30 -4.40 11.07
C ALA A 170 -33.52 -3.09 10.79
N GLU A 171 -33.11 -2.38 11.85
CA GLU A 171 -32.27 -1.18 11.72
C GLU A 171 -30.86 -1.51 11.22
N LEU A 172 -30.26 -2.61 11.67
CA LEU A 172 -28.99 -3.10 11.12
C LEU A 172 -29.14 -3.43 9.62
N ARG A 173 -30.18 -4.18 9.25
CA ARG A 173 -30.41 -4.60 7.85
C ARG A 173 -30.61 -3.40 6.93
N ASN A 174 -31.36 -2.38 7.36
CA ASN A 174 -31.52 -1.13 6.61
C ASN A 174 -30.18 -0.39 6.46
N LEU A 175 -29.44 -0.22 7.57
CA LEU A 175 -28.13 0.43 7.60
C LEU A 175 -27.11 -0.25 6.67
N VAL A 176 -27.09 -1.59 6.64
CA VAL A 176 -26.20 -2.38 5.77
C VAL A 176 -26.69 -2.34 4.32
N GLY A 177 -27.99 -2.53 4.07
CA GLY A 177 -28.56 -2.54 2.72
C GLY A 177 -28.29 -1.24 1.93
N GLN A 178 -28.20 -0.10 2.62
CA GLN A 178 -27.80 1.19 2.02
C GLN A 178 -26.36 1.23 1.48
N THR A 179 -25.48 0.32 1.90
CA THR A 179 -24.06 0.28 1.47
C THR A 179 -23.70 -0.93 0.61
N LEU A 180 -24.59 -1.92 0.50
CA LEU A 180 -24.40 -3.05 -0.40
C LEU A 180 -24.54 -2.60 -1.86
N THR A 181 -23.69 -3.13 -2.74
CA THR A 181 -23.66 -2.79 -4.17
C THR A 181 -23.45 -4.05 -5.00
N CYS A 182 -24.25 -4.22 -6.05
CA CYS A 182 -24.09 -5.27 -7.05
C CYS A 182 -22.92 -4.92 -8.01
N ARG A 183 -21.68 -4.97 -7.51
CA ARG A 183 -20.49 -4.62 -8.33
C ARG A 183 -20.19 -5.68 -9.39
N ILE A 184 -20.21 -6.93 -8.94
CA ILE A 184 -19.89 -8.11 -9.75
C ILE A 184 -21.02 -8.34 -10.77
N ASP A 185 -20.61 -8.43 -12.02
CA ASP A 185 -21.41 -8.28 -13.24
C ASP A 185 -22.76 -9.05 -13.27
N GLN A 186 -23.83 -8.30 -13.53
CA GLN A 186 -25.12 -8.66 -14.18
C GLN A 186 -25.69 -10.09 -14.01
N ARG A 187 -25.49 -10.81 -12.90
CA ARG A 187 -26.29 -12.01 -12.64
C ARG A 187 -27.69 -11.59 -12.23
N GLU A 188 -28.68 -12.21 -12.87
CA GLU A 188 -30.08 -12.14 -12.45
C GLU A 188 -30.19 -12.41 -10.93
N ASN A 189 -31.18 -11.79 -10.28
CA ASN A 189 -31.46 -11.96 -8.84
C ASN A 189 -30.50 -11.30 -7.81
N CYS A 190 -29.84 -10.16 -8.12
CA CYS A 190 -29.07 -9.45 -7.09
C CYS A 190 -29.92 -8.93 -5.91
N SER A 191 -31.15 -8.44 -6.16
CA SER A 191 -32.04 -7.98 -5.07
C SER A 191 -32.39 -9.10 -4.12
N ASP A 192 -32.86 -10.24 -4.65
CA ASP A 192 -33.19 -11.43 -3.87
C ASP A 192 -32.00 -11.94 -3.06
N LYS A 193 -30.79 -12.00 -3.66
CA LYS A 193 -29.57 -12.36 -2.93
C LYS A 193 -29.24 -11.37 -1.82
N MET A 194 -29.48 -10.08 -2.03
CA MET A 194 -29.31 -9.07 -0.99
C MET A 194 -30.31 -9.30 0.16
N ASP A 195 -31.57 -9.59 -0.15
CA ASP A 195 -32.58 -9.91 0.86
C ASP A 195 -32.30 -11.23 1.60
N GLU A 196 -31.82 -12.27 0.92
CA GLU A 196 -31.36 -13.53 1.52
C GLU A 196 -30.15 -13.34 2.45
N PHE A 197 -29.18 -12.52 2.03
CA PHE A 197 -28.04 -12.14 2.85
C PHE A 197 -28.48 -11.36 4.09
N LEU A 198 -29.31 -10.33 3.92
CA LEU A 198 -29.78 -9.49 5.03
C LEU A 198 -30.62 -10.29 6.04
N LYS A 199 -31.38 -11.32 5.61
CA LYS A 199 -32.08 -12.24 6.52
C LYS A 199 -31.14 -13.03 7.45
N ARG A 200 -29.85 -13.18 7.09
CA ARG A 200 -28.81 -13.83 7.92
C ARG A 200 -28.04 -12.83 8.81
N CYS A 201 -28.34 -11.54 8.71
CA CYS A 201 -27.77 -10.49 9.56
C CYS A 201 -28.66 -10.23 10.78
N PHE A 202 -28.07 -10.31 11.96
CA PHE A 202 -28.69 -10.10 13.28
C PHE A 202 -27.88 -9.08 14.08
N TYR A 203 -28.46 -8.52 15.14
CA TYR A 203 -27.82 -7.52 15.99
C TYR A 203 -27.90 -7.87 17.48
N HIS A 204 -26.85 -7.51 18.21
CA HIS A 204 -26.85 -7.54 19.66
C HIS A 204 -26.15 -6.30 20.23
N SER A 205 -26.81 -5.62 21.16
CA SER A 205 -26.26 -4.43 21.81
C SER A 205 -25.61 -4.80 23.15
N GLY A 206 -24.35 -4.43 23.35
CA GLY A 206 -23.65 -4.72 24.62
C GLY A 206 -22.38 -3.89 24.82
N GLN A 207 -21.82 -3.95 26.03
CA GLN A 207 -20.52 -3.32 26.33
C GLN A 207 -19.36 -4.22 25.91
N TYR A 208 -18.26 -3.63 25.44
CA TYR A 208 -17.13 -4.36 24.87
C TYR A 208 -16.27 -5.11 25.90
N ASP A 209 -16.37 -4.73 27.17
CA ASP A 209 -15.61 -5.21 28.33
C ASP A 209 -16.40 -6.14 29.27
N SER A 210 -17.69 -6.34 28.99
CA SER A 210 -18.62 -7.10 29.83
C SER A 210 -18.78 -8.55 29.38
N GLU A 211 -18.36 -9.48 30.24
CA GLU A 211 -18.49 -10.93 30.02
C GLU A 211 -19.95 -11.39 30.00
N GLU A 212 -20.82 -10.74 30.78
CA GLU A 212 -22.28 -10.96 30.78
C GLU A 212 -22.90 -10.67 29.40
N ASN A 213 -22.59 -9.51 28.80
CA ASN A 213 -23.08 -9.17 27.46
C ASN A 213 -22.53 -10.12 26.36
N PHE A 214 -21.34 -10.69 26.57
CA PHE A 214 -20.79 -11.72 25.66
C PHE A 214 -21.38 -13.11 25.89
N ALA A 215 -21.80 -13.46 27.12
CA ALA A 215 -22.59 -14.66 27.38
C ALA A 215 -24.01 -14.56 26.79
N GLU A 216 -24.62 -13.37 26.81
CA GLU A 216 -25.86 -13.11 26.06
C GLU A 216 -25.67 -13.28 24.55
N LEU A 217 -24.55 -12.79 24.00
CA LEU A 217 -24.18 -13.01 22.60
C LEU A 217 -24.02 -14.50 22.30
N ASP A 218 -23.28 -15.24 23.12
CA ASP A 218 -23.05 -16.68 22.99
C ASP A 218 -24.36 -17.48 22.93
N ASN A 219 -25.34 -17.14 23.78
CA ASN A 219 -26.66 -17.76 23.74
C ASN A 219 -27.35 -17.54 22.38
N LYS A 220 -27.32 -16.30 21.84
CA LYS A 220 -27.85 -16.00 20.51
C LYS A 220 -27.09 -16.71 19.38
N LEU A 221 -25.78 -16.88 19.51
CA LEU A 221 -24.99 -17.65 18.53
C LEU A 221 -25.43 -19.13 18.52
N LYS A 222 -25.61 -19.74 19.70
CA LYS A 222 -26.04 -21.14 19.86
C LYS A 222 -27.40 -21.44 19.21
N GLU A 223 -28.33 -20.48 19.21
CA GLU A 223 -29.64 -20.60 18.53
C GLU A 223 -29.48 -20.91 17.02
N HIS A 224 -28.39 -20.47 16.38
CA HIS A 224 -28.09 -20.71 14.97
C HIS A 224 -27.03 -21.80 14.72
N GLU A 225 -26.44 -22.36 15.76
CA GLU A 225 -25.35 -23.34 15.70
C GLU A 225 -25.78 -24.77 16.07
N THR A 226 -27.03 -24.94 16.51
CA THR A 226 -27.56 -26.21 17.01
C THR A 226 -27.45 -27.34 15.98
N GLY A 227 -26.83 -28.45 16.38
CA GLY A 227 -26.65 -29.65 15.55
C GLY A 227 -25.44 -29.62 14.60
N MET A 228 -24.65 -28.53 14.60
CA MET A 228 -23.50 -28.35 13.72
C MET A 228 -22.19 -28.14 14.49
N VAL A 229 -21.06 -28.28 13.78
CA VAL A 229 -19.77 -27.76 14.26
C VAL A 229 -19.78 -26.24 14.14
N ALA A 230 -19.75 -25.54 15.27
CA ALA A 230 -19.83 -24.10 15.34
C ALA A 230 -18.43 -23.47 15.19
N ASN A 231 -18.22 -22.71 14.12
CA ASN A 231 -16.99 -21.94 13.94
C ASN A 231 -17.29 -20.45 14.13
N ARG A 232 -16.48 -19.75 14.92
CA ARG A 232 -16.77 -18.36 15.33
C ARG A 232 -15.65 -17.40 14.95
N LEU A 233 -16.00 -16.39 14.16
CA LEU A 233 -15.08 -15.36 13.67
C LEU A 233 -15.46 -13.99 14.23
N TYR A 234 -14.58 -13.37 15.00
CA TYR A 234 -14.79 -12.02 15.57
C TYR A 234 -13.98 -10.98 14.78
N TYR A 235 -14.65 -10.07 14.08
CA TYR A 235 -14.01 -8.94 13.40
C TYR A 235 -14.00 -7.70 14.29
N LEU A 236 -12.83 -7.21 14.69
CA LEU A 236 -12.70 -6.07 15.59
C LEU A 236 -12.61 -4.74 14.84
N SER A 237 -13.76 -4.26 14.32
CA SER A 237 -13.90 -2.93 13.69
C SER A 237 -14.05 -1.82 14.75
N ILE A 238 -13.14 -1.78 15.72
CA ILE A 238 -13.16 -0.91 16.92
C ILE A 238 -11.79 -0.26 17.17
N PRO A 239 -11.72 0.80 18.01
CA PRO A 239 -10.44 1.39 18.44
C PRO A 239 -9.50 0.37 19.15
N PRO A 240 -8.17 0.44 18.96
CA PRO A 240 -7.23 -0.56 19.47
C PRO A 240 -7.19 -0.71 21.00
N ASN A 241 -7.52 0.34 21.74
CA ASN A 241 -7.58 0.31 23.21
C ASN A 241 -8.68 -0.62 23.76
N ILE A 242 -9.55 -1.16 22.90
CA ILE A 242 -10.67 -2.04 23.25
C ILE A 242 -10.39 -3.50 22.79
N PHE A 243 -9.35 -3.74 21.97
CA PHE A 243 -9.07 -5.07 21.40
C PHE A 243 -8.85 -6.15 22.45
N VAL A 244 -8.12 -5.84 23.54
CA VAL A 244 -7.79 -6.83 24.57
C VAL A 244 -9.02 -7.21 25.41
N ASP A 245 -9.92 -6.27 25.68
CA ASP A 245 -11.16 -6.54 26.41
C ASP A 245 -12.12 -7.40 25.59
N VAL A 246 -12.29 -7.10 24.30
CA VAL A 246 -13.11 -7.94 23.43
C VAL A 246 -12.48 -9.31 23.22
N ALA A 247 -11.16 -9.40 23.05
CA ALA A 247 -10.48 -10.69 22.94
C ALA A 247 -10.63 -11.54 24.20
N ARG A 248 -10.60 -10.92 25.40
CA ARG A 248 -10.94 -11.56 26.67
C ARG A 248 -12.36 -12.09 26.64
N CYS A 249 -13.37 -11.22 26.52
CA CYS A 249 -14.78 -11.61 26.61
C CYS A 249 -15.18 -12.63 25.52
N ALA A 250 -14.68 -12.49 24.30
CA ALA A 250 -14.89 -13.45 23.23
C ALA A 250 -14.25 -14.82 23.54
N SER A 251 -13.07 -14.85 24.17
CA SER A 251 -12.42 -16.11 24.55
C SER A 251 -13.04 -16.76 25.78
N THR A 252 -13.45 -15.99 26.79
CA THR A 252 -13.91 -16.51 28.09
C THR A 252 -15.41 -16.83 28.12
N SER A 253 -16.22 -16.07 27.39
CA SER A 253 -17.68 -16.12 27.49
C SER A 253 -18.39 -16.47 26.18
N ALA A 254 -17.71 -16.37 25.03
CA ALA A 254 -18.31 -16.62 23.72
C ALA A 254 -17.43 -17.45 22.76
N SER A 255 -16.47 -18.22 23.28
CA SER A 255 -15.69 -19.14 22.45
C SER A 255 -16.56 -20.30 21.98
N SER A 256 -16.30 -20.83 20.78
CA SER A 256 -16.93 -22.05 20.32
C SER A 256 -16.52 -23.23 21.21
N ALA A 257 -17.50 -24.08 21.55
CA ALA A 257 -17.28 -25.28 22.34
C ALA A 257 -16.91 -26.52 21.50
N ASN A 258 -17.17 -26.52 20.18
CA ASN A 258 -16.99 -27.70 19.31
C ASN A 258 -16.34 -27.43 17.95
N GLY A 259 -15.96 -26.18 17.66
CA GLY A 259 -15.22 -25.77 16.47
C GLY A 259 -14.20 -24.67 16.79
N TRP A 260 -13.67 -23.99 15.78
CA TRP A 260 -12.63 -22.97 16.00
C TRP A 260 -13.21 -21.62 16.43
N THR A 261 -12.40 -20.85 17.15
CA THR A 261 -12.65 -19.42 17.43
C THR A 261 -11.47 -18.61 16.91
N ARG A 262 -11.70 -17.60 16.07
CA ARG A 262 -10.67 -16.74 15.48
C ARG A 262 -11.05 -15.26 15.64
N VAL A 263 -10.04 -14.40 15.77
CA VAL A 263 -10.23 -12.96 15.99
C VAL A 263 -9.39 -12.18 14.98
N ILE A 264 -10.06 -11.39 14.15
CA ILE A 264 -9.45 -10.43 13.22
C ILE A 264 -9.27 -9.10 13.93
N VAL A 265 -8.05 -8.58 13.90
CA VAL A 265 -7.67 -7.30 14.52
C VAL A 265 -7.10 -6.34 13.48
N GLU A 266 -7.50 -5.08 13.59
CA GLU A 266 -7.16 -4.00 12.65
C GLU A 266 -5.95 -3.17 13.08
N LYS A 267 -5.30 -2.52 12.11
CA LYS A 267 -4.25 -1.53 12.41
C LYS A 267 -4.87 -0.31 13.13
N PRO A 268 -4.14 0.39 14.02
CA PRO A 268 -2.72 0.27 14.34
C PRO A 268 -2.40 -0.73 15.47
N PHE A 269 -1.37 -1.54 15.25
CA PHE A 269 -0.87 -2.52 16.21
C PHE A 269 0.21 -1.91 17.14
N GLY A 270 -0.17 -0.89 17.91
CA GLY A 270 0.75 -0.06 18.69
C GLY A 270 1.26 1.17 17.93
N ARG A 271 2.18 1.92 18.56
CA ARG A 271 2.84 3.13 18.02
C ARG A 271 4.37 3.01 18.01
N ASP A 272 4.91 1.97 18.62
CA ASP A 272 6.33 1.65 18.77
C ASP A 272 6.46 0.20 19.24
N SER A 273 7.70 -0.32 19.34
CA SER A 273 7.98 -1.68 19.83
C SER A 273 7.37 -1.98 21.21
N GLU A 274 7.32 -1.00 22.11
CA GLU A 274 6.87 -1.22 23.50
C GLU A 274 5.34 -1.39 23.59
N SER A 275 4.60 -0.45 23.00
CA SER A 275 3.15 -0.46 22.92
C SER A 275 2.63 -1.60 22.04
N SER A 276 3.37 -1.96 20.98
CA SER A 276 3.04 -3.13 20.15
C SER A 276 3.23 -4.45 20.91
N ALA A 277 4.38 -4.62 21.58
CA ALA A 277 4.62 -5.80 22.41
C ALA A 277 3.63 -5.88 23.59
N ALA A 278 3.19 -4.75 24.16
CA ALA A 278 2.13 -4.71 25.17
C ALA A 278 0.78 -5.19 24.62
N LEU A 279 0.37 -4.75 23.42
CA LEU A 279 -0.84 -5.25 22.75
C LEU A 279 -0.74 -6.75 22.45
N THR A 280 0.39 -7.20 21.90
CA THR A 280 0.63 -8.62 21.58
C THR A 280 0.59 -9.49 22.83
N ARG A 281 1.24 -9.09 23.93
CA ARG A 281 1.11 -9.77 25.24
C ARG A 281 -0.34 -9.74 25.74
N GLY A 282 -1.05 -8.62 25.55
CA GLY A 282 -2.45 -8.45 25.92
C GLY A 282 -3.36 -9.50 25.28
N LEU A 283 -3.25 -9.67 23.96
CA LEU A 283 -4.00 -10.65 23.17
C LEU A 283 -3.59 -12.09 23.48
N LYS A 284 -2.27 -12.37 23.59
CA LYS A 284 -1.73 -13.72 23.85
C LYS A 284 -2.07 -14.30 25.24
N ARG A 285 -2.72 -13.53 26.13
CA ARG A 285 -3.29 -14.05 27.37
C ARG A 285 -4.59 -14.84 27.17
N TYR A 286 -5.27 -14.62 26.04
CA TYR A 286 -6.59 -15.18 25.75
C TYR A 286 -6.64 -15.96 24.44
N LEU A 287 -5.76 -15.63 23.48
CA LEU A 287 -5.73 -16.23 22.15
C LEU A 287 -4.35 -16.82 21.85
N VAL A 288 -4.32 -18.02 21.28
CA VAL A 288 -3.10 -18.57 20.65
C VAL A 288 -2.89 -17.96 19.25
N GLU A 289 -1.65 -18.00 18.76
CA GLU A 289 -1.22 -17.19 17.60
C GLU A 289 -1.91 -17.57 16.27
N ASP A 290 -2.40 -18.80 16.14
CA ASP A 290 -3.22 -19.28 15.02
C ASP A 290 -4.68 -18.80 15.06
N GLN A 291 -5.13 -18.26 16.19
CA GLN A 291 -6.43 -17.59 16.32
C GLN A 291 -6.39 -16.09 16.01
N ILE A 292 -5.20 -15.47 15.90
CA ILE A 292 -5.04 -14.01 15.77
C ILE A 292 -4.73 -13.62 14.32
N PHE A 293 -5.68 -12.95 13.68
CA PHE A 293 -5.61 -12.52 12.28
C PHE A 293 -5.36 -11.01 12.21
N ARG A 294 -4.09 -10.60 12.20
CA ARG A 294 -3.69 -9.18 12.14
C ARG A 294 -3.72 -8.68 10.70
N ILE A 295 -4.69 -7.82 10.38
CA ILE A 295 -4.90 -7.32 9.01
C ILE A 295 -3.86 -6.26 8.63
N ASP A 296 -3.25 -6.49 7.47
CA ASP A 296 -2.76 -5.44 6.60
C ASP A 296 -3.45 -5.58 5.24
N HIS A 297 -4.38 -4.68 4.93
CA HIS A 297 -5.17 -4.74 3.71
C HIS A 297 -4.35 -4.52 2.41
N TYR A 298 -3.06 -4.18 2.46
CA TYR A 298 -2.20 -4.22 1.28
C TYR A 298 -1.77 -5.64 0.93
N LEU A 299 -1.71 -6.58 1.88
CA LEU A 299 -1.40 -7.98 1.62
C LEU A 299 -2.51 -8.67 0.80
N GLY A 300 -3.77 -8.29 1.02
CA GLY A 300 -4.93 -8.77 0.25
C GLY A 300 -5.10 -8.15 -1.14
N LYS A 301 -4.13 -7.38 -1.65
CA LYS A 301 -4.21 -6.81 -3.01
C LYS A 301 -3.63 -7.77 -4.04
N GLU A 302 -4.37 -7.98 -5.13
CA GLU A 302 -4.06 -8.86 -6.26
C GLU A 302 -2.57 -8.87 -6.68
N LEU A 303 -1.97 -7.70 -6.93
CA LEU A 303 -0.56 -7.63 -7.35
C LEU A 303 0.47 -7.81 -6.22
N VAL A 304 0.05 -7.69 -4.96
CA VAL A 304 0.91 -8.02 -3.80
C VAL A 304 0.90 -9.54 -3.59
N GLU A 305 -0.27 -10.19 -3.71
CA GLU A 305 -0.39 -11.66 -3.74
C GLU A 305 0.43 -12.26 -4.90
N ASN A 306 0.33 -11.66 -6.10
CA ASN A 306 1.05 -12.09 -7.30
C ASN A 306 2.58 -11.93 -7.23
N LEU A 307 3.16 -11.28 -6.20
CA LEU A 307 4.61 -11.19 -6.04
C LEU A 307 5.27 -12.57 -5.93
N SER A 308 4.67 -13.48 -5.15
CA SER A 308 5.20 -14.83 -4.97
C SER A 308 5.16 -15.63 -6.27
N VAL A 309 4.06 -15.51 -7.03
CA VAL A 309 3.90 -16.18 -8.34
C VAL A 309 4.91 -15.62 -9.35
N LEU A 310 5.04 -14.28 -9.44
CA LEU A 310 5.98 -13.61 -10.33
C LEU A 310 7.43 -14.03 -10.07
N ARG A 311 7.80 -14.26 -8.81
CA ARG A 311 9.17 -14.61 -8.41
C ARG A 311 9.46 -16.11 -8.53
N PHE A 312 8.57 -16.96 -8.05
CA PHE A 312 8.86 -18.39 -7.84
C PHE A 312 8.25 -19.32 -8.90
N SER A 313 7.29 -18.85 -9.72
CA SER A 313 6.71 -19.60 -10.84
C SER A 313 7.36 -19.28 -12.20
N ASN A 314 8.34 -18.36 -12.23
CA ASN A 314 8.88 -17.80 -13.47
C ASN A 314 10.41 -17.85 -13.51
N LEU A 315 10.96 -18.84 -14.22
CA LEU A 315 12.41 -19.04 -14.40
C LEU A 315 13.16 -17.81 -14.94
N VAL A 316 12.49 -16.93 -15.69
CA VAL A 316 13.08 -15.70 -16.23
C VAL A 316 13.41 -14.66 -15.14
N PHE A 317 12.70 -14.67 -14.01
CA PHE A 317 12.87 -13.66 -12.95
C PHE A 317 13.78 -14.11 -11.81
N GLU A 318 13.82 -15.40 -11.47
CA GLU A 318 14.64 -15.94 -10.37
C GLU A 318 16.11 -15.46 -10.42
N PRO A 319 16.89 -15.68 -11.49
CA PRO A 319 18.31 -15.30 -11.51
C PRO A 319 18.51 -13.79 -11.47
N LEU A 320 17.55 -13.03 -12.01
CA LEU A 320 17.55 -11.56 -12.01
C LEU A 320 17.25 -10.98 -10.61
N TRP A 321 16.70 -11.77 -9.68
CA TRP A 321 16.23 -11.31 -8.37
C TRP A 321 17.34 -11.23 -7.32
N SER A 322 18.47 -10.61 -7.67
CA SER A 322 19.64 -10.50 -6.81
C SER A 322 20.43 -9.21 -7.02
N ARG A 323 21.29 -8.86 -6.05
CA ARG A 323 22.26 -7.74 -6.11
C ARG A 323 23.15 -7.75 -7.35
N GLN A 324 23.33 -8.90 -8.02
CA GLN A 324 24.12 -8.99 -9.26
C GLN A 324 23.46 -8.23 -10.41
N TYR A 325 22.12 -8.24 -10.49
CA TYR A 325 21.35 -7.65 -11.59
C TYR A 325 20.54 -6.43 -11.16
N ILE A 326 20.10 -6.34 -9.90
CA ILE A 326 19.31 -5.21 -9.38
C ILE A 326 20.25 -4.10 -8.90
N ARG A 327 19.98 -2.86 -9.34
CA ARG A 327 20.66 -1.62 -8.92
C ARG A 327 19.99 -1.00 -7.70
N ASN A 328 18.65 -0.93 -7.69
CA ASN A 328 17.84 -0.45 -6.58
C ASN A 328 16.39 -0.97 -6.71
N VAL A 329 15.67 -0.93 -5.58
CA VAL A 329 14.23 -1.18 -5.51
C VAL A 329 13.56 0.07 -4.96
N GLN A 330 12.42 0.46 -5.52
CA GLN A 330 11.65 1.62 -5.09
C GLN A 330 10.23 1.20 -4.73
N LEU A 331 9.80 1.54 -3.52
CA LEU A 331 8.47 1.30 -2.97
C LEU A 331 7.78 2.66 -2.84
N ILE A 332 6.84 2.94 -3.72
CA ILE A 332 6.21 4.26 -3.85
C ILE A 332 4.75 4.17 -3.49
N PHE A 333 4.33 4.95 -2.48
CA PHE A 333 2.94 5.22 -2.15
C PHE A 333 2.69 6.73 -2.27
N SER A 334 1.58 7.11 -2.91
CA SER A 334 1.09 8.48 -2.92
C SER A 334 -0.44 8.53 -2.91
N GLU A 335 -0.98 9.51 -2.20
CA GLU A 335 -2.39 9.90 -2.22
C GLU A 335 -2.50 11.36 -2.67
N ASP A 336 -3.50 11.66 -3.49
CA ASP A 336 -3.80 12.99 -4.05
C ASP A 336 -4.77 13.82 -3.17
N PHE A 337 -5.33 13.20 -2.14
CA PHE A 337 -6.13 13.82 -1.08
C PHE A 337 -5.30 14.05 0.21
N GLY A 338 -5.77 14.94 1.08
CA GLY A 338 -5.13 15.28 2.36
C GLY A 338 -5.56 14.34 3.49
N THR A 339 -5.74 14.89 4.69
CA THR A 339 -6.34 14.14 5.82
C THR A 339 -7.87 14.23 5.90
N GLU A 340 -8.54 15.00 5.03
CA GLU A 340 -10.00 15.06 4.88
C GLU A 340 -10.78 15.14 6.21
N GLY A 341 -10.38 16.07 7.10
CA GLY A 341 -11.02 16.28 8.41
C GLY A 341 -10.71 15.21 9.47
N ARG A 342 -9.86 14.22 9.16
CA ARG A 342 -9.32 13.23 10.11
C ARG A 342 -7.93 13.61 10.62
N GLY A 343 -7.53 14.89 10.47
CA GLY A 343 -6.19 15.37 10.78
C GLY A 343 -5.72 15.03 12.19
N GLY A 344 -6.54 15.23 13.22
CA GLY A 344 -6.19 14.95 14.62
C GLY A 344 -6.02 13.47 14.97
N TYR A 345 -6.69 12.56 14.25
CA TYR A 345 -6.38 11.12 14.36
C TYR A 345 -5.02 10.83 13.71
N PHE A 346 -4.80 11.35 12.51
CA PHE A 346 -3.54 11.17 11.79
C PHE A 346 -2.34 11.77 12.52
N ASP A 347 -2.54 12.90 13.23
CA ASP A 347 -1.52 13.62 14.00
C ASP A 347 -0.87 12.74 15.09
N SER A 348 -1.62 11.79 15.64
CA SER A 348 -1.11 10.83 16.63
C SER A 348 -0.20 9.75 16.04
N TYR A 349 -0.11 9.60 14.72
CA TYR A 349 0.63 8.51 14.07
C TYR A 349 1.67 9.00 13.06
N GLY A 350 1.28 9.93 12.18
CA GLY A 350 2.07 10.36 11.03
C GLY A 350 2.21 9.29 9.95
N ILE A 351 2.70 9.70 8.78
CA ILE A 351 2.76 8.86 7.57
C ILE A 351 3.63 7.61 7.72
N ILE A 352 4.67 7.67 8.56
CA ILE A 352 5.59 6.55 8.79
C ILE A 352 4.85 5.38 9.44
N ARG A 353 4.02 5.66 10.47
CA ARG A 353 3.21 4.64 11.14
C ARG A 353 1.95 4.27 10.35
N ASP A 354 1.36 5.22 9.61
CA ASP A 354 0.17 4.92 8.80
C ASP A 354 0.50 3.99 7.63
N ILE A 355 1.62 4.18 6.92
CA ILE A 355 1.89 3.53 5.62
C ILE A 355 3.25 2.81 5.53
N MET A 356 4.33 3.37 6.08
CA MET A 356 5.68 2.83 5.83
C MET A 356 6.00 1.60 6.67
N GLN A 357 5.70 1.65 7.97
CA GLN A 357 5.99 0.57 8.93
C GLN A 357 5.16 -0.69 8.68
N ASN A 358 3.98 -0.55 8.08
CA ASN A 358 3.07 -1.63 7.73
C ASN A 358 3.11 -1.89 6.20
N HIS A 359 2.24 -1.26 5.42
CA HIS A 359 1.95 -1.61 4.02
C HIS A 359 3.21 -1.73 3.14
N LEU A 360 4.10 -0.74 3.17
CA LEU A 360 5.29 -0.75 2.33
C LEU A 360 6.38 -1.70 2.84
N LEU A 361 6.50 -1.90 4.16
CA LEU A 361 7.42 -2.89 4.73
C LEU A 361 6.95 -4.33 4.48
N GLN A 362 5.64 -4.57 4.54
CA GLN A 362 5.00 -5.85 4.22
C GLN A 362 5.23 -6.24 2.76
N ILE A 363 5.06 -5.29 1.83
CA ILE A 363 5.39 -5.47 0.42
C ILE A 363 6.90 -5.71 0.23
N LEU A 364 7.76 -4.97 0.95
CA LEU A 364 9.22 -5.18 0.93
C LEU A 364 9.58 -6.61 1.36
N ALA A 365 8.99 -7.10 2.45
CA ALA A 365 9.25 -8.45 2.96
C ALA A 365 8.91 -9.53 1.93
N LEU A 366 7.70 -9.51 1.35
CA LEU A 366 7.29 -10.44 0.29
C LEU A 366 8.17 -10.31 -0.98
N PHE A 367 8.54 -9.09 -1.36
CA PHE A 367 9.40 -8.84 -2.50
C PHE A 367 10.82 -9.40 -2.30
N ALA A 368 11.35 -9.33 -1.08
CA ALA A 368 12.76 -9.58 -0.78
C ALA A 368 13.06 -10.94 -0.15
N MET A 369 12.05 -11.67 0.37
CA MET A 369 12.21 -12.98 1.02
C MET A 369 12.88 -14.02 0.12
N GLU A 370 13.61 -14.99 0.68
CA GLU A 370 14.11 -16.10 -0.14
C GLU A 370 12.93 -16.99 -0.61
N THR A 371 13.21 -17.95 -1.48
CA THR A 371 12.22 -18.97 -1.84
C THR A 371 11.84 -19.77 -0.59
N PRO A 372 10.57 -19.78 -0.16
CA PRO A 372 10.13 -20.60 0.97
C PRO A 372 10.19 -22.08 0.60
N VAL A 373 10.27 -22.95 1.61
CA VAL A 373 10.34 -24.41 1.38
C VAL A 373 9.02 -24.99 0.88
N SER A 374 7.90 -24.30 1.11
CA SER A 374 6.57 -24.62 0.59
C SER A 374 5.71 -23.36 0.43
N LEU A 375 4.43 -23.51 0.05
CA LEU A 375 3.43 -22.44 0.07
C LEU A 375 2.63 -22.38 1.38
N ASP A 376 3.03 -23.12 2.40
CA ASP A 376 2.38 -23.11 3.71
C ASP A 376 2.59 -21.77 4.42
N ALA A 377 1.58 -21.39 5.21
CA ALA A 377 1.53 -20.08 5.85
C ALA A 377 2.72 -19.79 6.76
N GLU A 378 3.25 -20.78 7.48
CA GLU A 378 4.42 -20.58 8.35
C GLU A 378 5.71 -20.40 7.55
N ASP A 379 5.92 -21.13 6.44
CA ASP A 379 7.16 -21.06 5.66
C ASP A 379 7.34 -19.72 4.97
N ILE A 380 6.27 -19.19 4.38
CA ILE A 380 6.26 -17.83 3.81
C ILE A 380 6.51 -16.78 4.91
N ARG A 381 5.86 -16.88 6.07
CA ARG A 381 6.05 -15.92 7.17
C ARG A 381 7.46 -16.02 7.80
N ASN A 382 8.05 -17.21 7.86
CA ASN A 382 9.43 -17.41 8.29
C ASN A 382 10.41 -16.66 7.37
N GLU A 383 10.25 -16.75 6.05
CA GLU A 383 11.12 -16.06 5.10
C GLU A 383 10.88 -14.52 5.07
N LYS A 384 9.65 -14.04 5.32
CA LYS A 384 9.37 -12.61 5.58
C LYS A 384 10.12 -12.12 6.82
N VAL A 385 9.98 -12.79 7.97
CA VAL A 385 10.63 -12.42 9.25
C VAL A 385 12.15 -12.42 9.13
N LYS A 386 12.73 -13.41 8.44
CA LYS A 386 14.16 -13.53 8.16
C LYS A 386 14.72 -12.32 7.40
N VAL A 387 13.95 -11.75 6.45
CA VAL A 387 14.32 -10.49 5.78
C VAL A 387 14.30 -9.32 6.76
N LEU A 388 13.22 -9.15 7.52
CA LEU A 388 13.10 -8.03 8.46
C LEU A 388 14.23 -8.04 9.50
N ARG A 389 14.56 -9.21 10.04
CA ARG A 389 15.71 -9.39 10.97
C ARG A 389 17.08 -9.20 10.30
N SER A 390 17.17 -9.26 8.97
CA SER A 390 18.39 -8.96 8.22
C SER A 390 18.56 -7.45 7.95
N MET A 391 17.54 -6.62 8.20
CA MET A 391 17.60 -5.18 7.93
C MET A 391 18.29 -4.41 9.07
N LYS A 392 18.91 -3.27 8.75
CA LYS A 392 19.38 -2.33 9.79
C LYS A 392 18.22 -1.45 10.26
N PRO A 393 18.13 -1.13 11.58
CA PRO A 393 17.22 -0.09 12.06
C PRO A 393 17.43 1.22 11.30
N LEU A 394 16.33 1.85 10.93
CA LEU A 394 16.33 3.06 10.09
C LEU A 394 16.97 4.22 10.86
N GLN A 395 17.94 4.88 10.22
CA GLN A 395 18.70 6.00 10.79
C GLN A 395 18.19 7.32 10.23
N LEU A 396 18.13 8.38 11.05
CA LEU A 396 17.61 9.69 10.67
C LEU A 396 18.31 10.30 9.43
N GLU A 397 19.62 10.09 9.28
CA GLU A 397 20.40 10.53 8.11
C GLU A 397 19.99 9.91 6.76
N ASN A 398 19.12 8.91 6.80
CA ASN A 398 18.56 8.18 5.66
C ASN A 398 17.04 8.35 5.56
N VAL A 399 16.49 9.36 6.26
CA VAL A 399 15.08 9.73 6.26
C VAL A 399 14.93 11.20 5.89
N VAL A 400 13.91 11.49 5.06
CA VAL A 400 13.41 12.83 4.81
C VAL A 400 11.94 12.86 5.17
N ILE A 401 11.54 13.81 5.99
CA ILE A 401 10.13 14.06 6.35
C ILE A 401 9.64 15.37 5.74
N GLY A 402 8.35 15.41 5.42
CA GLY A 402 7.69 16.60 4.89
C GLY A 402 6.25 16.75 5.37
N GLN A 403 5.72 17.97 5.27
CA GLN A 403 4.35 18.30 5.63
C GLN A 403 3.71 19.17 4.54
N TYR A 404 2.49 18.87 4.12
CA TYR A 404 1.86 19.63 3.03
C TYR A 404 1.40 21.02 3.51
N LYS A 405 1.73 22.04 2.71
CA LYS A 405 1.25 23.42 2.86
C LYS A 405 0.19 23.76 1.81
N SER A 406 -0.60 24.78 2.12
CA SER A 406 -1.63 25.30 1.22
C SER A 406 -1.06 25.64 -0.16
N HIS A 407 -1.87 25.38 -1.19
CA HIS A 407 -1.56 25.69 -2.58
C HIS A 407 -2.83 26.13 -3.32
N THR A 408 -2.72 27.16 -4.16
CA THR A 408 -3.81 27.59 -5.04
C THR A 408 -3.49 27.22 -6.48
N LYS A 409 -4.37 26.44 -7.12
CA LYS A 409 -4.24 26.00 -8.51
C LYS A 409 -5.59 26.10 -9.22
N GLY A 410 -5.65 26.78 -10.37
CA GLY A 410 -6.88 26.91 -11.15
C GLY A 410 -8.04 27.62 -10.42
N GLY A 411 -7.73 28.54 -9.50
CA GLY A 411 -8.74 29.21 -8.66
C GLY A 411 -9.22 28.41 -7.43
N VAL A 412 -8.84 27.13 -7.32
CA VAL A 412 -9.11 26.30 -6.13
C VAL A 412 -7.95 26.43 -5.15
N THR A 413 -8.25 26.76 -3.89
CA THR A 413 -7.26 26.79 -2.80
C THR A 413 -7.39 25.52 -1.96
N TYR A 414 -6.32 24.74 -1.93
CA TYR A 414 -6.19 23.55 -1.09
C TYR A 414 -5.58 23.96 0.27
N PRO A 415 -6.10 23.44 1.40
CA PRO A 415 -5.63 23.79 2.74
C PRO A 415 -4.23 23.22 3.05
N ALA A 416 -3.51 23.84 3.99
CA ALA A 416 -2.35 23.22 4.64
C ALA A 416 -2.78 22.13 5.62
N TYR A 417 -1.85 21.27 6.06
CA TYR A 417 -2.15 20.26 7.07
C TYR A 417 -2.63 20.90 8.39
N ILE A 418 -1.91 21.91 8.86
CA ILE A 418 -2.25 22.69 10.06
C ILE A 418 -3.52 23.55 9.92
N ASP A 419 -4.15 23.64 8.74
CA ASP A 419 -5.42 24.35 8.57
C ASP A 419 -6.63 23.49 9.00
N ASP A 420 -6.47 22.16 9.08
CA ASP A 420 -7.46 21.26 9.67
C ASP A 420 -7.68 21.64 11.14
N ARG A 421 -8.94 21.90 11.51
CA ARG A 421 -9.32 22.34 12.87
C ARG A 421 -9.05 21.29 13.95
N THR A 422 -8.81 20.04 13.55
CA THR A 422 -8.48 18.93 14.45
C THR A 422 -6.97 18.77 14.70
N VAL A 423 -6.12 19.57 14.03
CA VAL A 423 -4.65 19.50 14.11
C VAL A 423 -4.09 20.66 14.94
N PRO A 424 -3.14 20.43 15.87
CA PRO A 424 -2.42 21.50 16.56
C PRO A 424 -1.68 22.42 15.60
N LYS A 425 -1.72 23.74 15.84
CA LYS A 425 -1.09 24.74 14.95
C LYS A 425 0.43 24.69 14.93
N ASP A 426 1.04 24.06 15.93
CA ASP A 426 2.46 23.77 16.08
C ASP A 426 2.83 22.31 15.72
N SER A 427 1.92 21.55 15.09
CA SER A 427 2.18 20.16 14.71
C SER A 427 3.34 20.03 13.72
N VAL A 428 4.34 19.25 14.12
CA VAL A 428 5.46 18.80 13.27
C VAL A 428 5.20 17.44 12.61
N THR A 429 3.97 16.92 12.67
CA THR A 429 3.66 15.57 12.17
C THR A 429 3.94 15.45 10.66
N PRO A 430 4.69 14.42 10.22
CA PRO A 430 4.98 14.22 8.81
C PRO A 430 3.78 13.65 8.06
N THR A 431 3.34 14.35 7.02
CA THR A 431 2.36 13.88 6.02
C THR A 431 3.03 13.28 4.78
N PHE A 432 4.36 13.44 4.65
CA PHE A 432 5.24 12.76 3.70
C PHE A 432 6.48 12.23 4.42
N ALA A 433 6.96 11.06 4.02
CA ALA A 433 8.28 10.57 4.37
C ALA A 433 8.90 9.76 3.22
N ALA A 434 10.22 9.87 3.09
CA ALA A 434 11.04 9.03 2.24
C ALA A 434 12.21 8.47 3.05
N ALA A 435 12.58 7.20 2.81
CA ALA A 435 13.63 6.49 3.52
C ALA A 435 14.49 5.66 2.55
N ALA A 436 15.77 5.46 2.91
CA ALA A 436 16.64 4.48 2.28
C ALA A 436 16.93 3.34 3.28
N LEU A 437 16.52 2.13 2.92
CA LEU A 437 16.63 0.91 3.73
C LEU A 437 17.62 -0.07 3.08
N PHE A 438 18.20 -0.95 3.89
CA PHE A 438 19.17 -1.96 3.46
C PHE A 438 18.91 -3.29 4.15
N ILE A 439 19.07 -4.38 3.40
CA ILE A 439 18.93 -5.77 3.87
C ILE A 439 20.34 -6.39 3.84
N ASN A 440 20.89 -6.74 5.01
CA ASN A 440 22.24 -7.28 5.16
C ASN A 440 22.24 -8.80 4.95
N ASN A 441 21.96 -9.26 3.73
CA ASN A 441 22.09 -10.67 3.38
C ASN A 441 22.78 -10.86 2.02
N ALA A 442 23.13 -12.10 1.69
CA ALA A 442 23.87 -12.42 0.47
C ALA A 442 23.17 -11.96 -0.82
N ARG A 443 21.82 -11.98 -0.85
CA ARG A 443 21.01 -11.59 -2.00
C ARG A 443 20.96 -10.07 -2.21
N TRP A 444 20.94 -9.29 -1.14
CA TRP A 444 20.60 -7.85 -1.17
C TRP A 444 21.70 -6.89 -0.71
N ASP A 445 22.84 -7.38 -0.22
CA ASP A 445 23.94 -6.54 0.27
C ASP A 445 24.34 -5.44 -0.75
N GLY A 446 24.37 -4.19 -0.26
CA GLY A 446 24.65 -2.99 -1.04
C GLY A 446 23.53 -2.50 -1.98
N VAL A 447 22.36 -3.16 -2.03
CA VAL A 447 21.20 -2.69 -2.80
C VAL A 447 20.34 -1.76 -1.95
N PRO A 448 20.15 -0.48 -2.31
CA PRO A 448 19.24 0.41 -1.60
C PRO A 448 17.78 0.08 -1.94
N PHE A 449 16.99 -0.11 -0.89
CA PHE A 449 15.53 -0.16 -0.94
C PHE A 449 15.00 1.23 -0.58
N LEU A 450 14.64 2.01 -1.59
CA LEU A 450 14.09 3.34 -1.40
C LEU A 450 12.58 3.25 -1.19
N MET A 451 12.09 3.77 -0.08
CA MET A 451 10.67 3.77 0.25
C MET A 451 10.17 5.21 0.35
N LYS A 452 9.00 5.54 -0.19
CA LYS A 452 8.33 6.82 0.09
C LYS A 452 6.82 6.68 0.19
N ALA A 453 6.24 7.44 1.10
CA ALA A 453 4.80 7.56 1.31
C ALA A 453 4.43 9.04 1.52
N GLY A 454 3.29 9.47 0.99
CA GLY A 454 2.79 10.81 1.31
C GLY A 454 1.35 11.08 0.86
N LYS A 455 0.70 12.00 1.57
CA LYS A 455 -0.63 12.54 1.26
C LYS A 455 -0.51 13.90 0.56
N ALA A 456 -1.60 14.37 -0.05
CA ALA A 456 -1.68 15.63 -0.80
C ALA A 456 -0.59 15.76 -1.88
N LEU A 457 -0.32 14.68 -2.60
CA LEU A 457 0.63 14.61 -3.71
C LEU A 457 -0.06 14.75 -5.07
N HIS A 458 0.72 14.85 -6.14
CA HIS A 458 0.21 15.09 -7.49
C HIS A 458 -0.64 13.96 -8.10
N THR A 459 -0.53 12.72 -7.61
CA THR A 459 -1.24 11.54 -8.11
C THR A 459 -1.46 10.50 -7.01
N LYS A 460 -2.58 9.78 -7.04
CA LYS A 460 -2.76 8.52 -6.30
C LYS A 460 -1.98 7.38 -6.98
N ARG A 461 -1.14 6.66 -6.23
CA ARG A 461 -0.31 5.56 -6.76
C ARG A 461 0.20 4.63 -5.66
N ALA A 462 0.27 3.33 -5.95
CA ALA A 462 1.10 2.37 -5.23
C ALA A 462 1.88 1.52 -6.25
N GLU A 463 3.21 1.59 -6.20
CA GLU A 463 4.10 0.95 -7.17
C GLU A 463 5.35 0.36 -6.51
N ILE A 464 5.78 -0.80 -7.04
CA ILE A 464 7.11 -1.36 -6.82
C ILE A 464 7.88 -1.20 -8.13
N ARG A 465 9.09 -0.65 -8.07
CA ARG A 465 9.97 -0.46 -9.23
C ARG A 465 11.33 -1.09 -8.98
N VAL A 466 11.73 -2.00 -9.84
CA VAL A 466 13.02 -2.70 -9.78
C VAL A 466 13.88 -2.17 -10.93
N GLN A 467 14.87 -1.34 -10.61
CA GLN A 467 15.80 -0.85 -11.63
C GLN A 467 16.98 -1.82 -11.74
N PHE A 468 17.19 -2.37 -12.93
CA PHE A 468 18.32 -3.26 -13.20
C PHE A 468 19.61 -2.47 -13.45
N ARG A 469 20.76 -3.14 -13.30
CA ARG A 469 22.08 -2.60 -13.64
C ARG A 469 22.21 -2.40 -15.14
N HIS A 470 23.19 -1.59 -15.54
CA HIS A 470 23.53 -1.38 -16.94
C HIS A 470 24.18 -2.64 -17.52
N VAL A 471 23.85 -2.96 -18.78
CA VAL A 471 24.51 -4.05 -19.52
C VAL A 471 26.02 -3.76 -19.64
N PRO A 472 26.92 -4.64 -19.14
CA PRO A 472 28.36 -4.48 -19.30
C PRO A 472 28.74 -4.42 -20.78
N GLY A 473 29.68 -3.55 -21.14
CA GLY A 473 30.16 -3.45 -22.53
C GLY A 473 29.12 -3.05 -23.59
N ASN A 474 27.93 -2.57 -23.21
CA ASN A 474 26.81 -2.30 -24.14
C ASN A 474 27.24 -1.58 -25.44
N LEU A 475 27.19 -2.32 -26.55
CA LEU A 475 27.64 -1.89 -27.88
C LEU A 475 26.78 -0.73 -28.43
N TYR A 476 25.53 -0.64 -28.00
CA TYR A 476 24.56 0.33 -28.50
C TYR A 476 24.58 1.67 -27.75
N LYS A 477 25.57 1.92 -26.87
CA LYS A 477 25.70 3.18 -26.09
C LYS A 477 25.55 4.46 -26.93
N ARG A 478 26.02 4.45 -28.19
CA ARG A 478 25.92 5.58 -29.13
C ARG A 478 24.58 5.69 -29.88
N SER A 479 23.73 4.66 -29.79
CA SER A 479 22.39 4.58 -30.41
C SER A 479 21.25 4.95 -29.46
N PHE A 480 21.55 5.14 -28.17
CA PHE A 480 20.66 5.81 -27.22
C PHE A 480 20.73 7.32 -27.40
N GLY A 481 19.69 8.03 -26.96
CA GLY A 481 19.74 9.49 -26.81
C GLY A 481 20.72 9.95 -25.71
N THR A 482 20.76 11.25 -25.45
CA THR A 482 21.73 11.91 -24.55
C THR A 482 21.62 11.57 -23.04
N ASP A 483 20.77 10.62 -22.63
CA ASP A 483 20.53 10.28 -21.22
C ASP A 483 20.88 8.81 -20.92
N LEU A 484 22.02 8.61 -20.27
CA LEU A 484 22.57 7.29 -19.93
C LEU A 484 21.79 6.57 -18.82
N ASP A 485 21.08 7.28 -17.93
CA ASP A 485 20.24 6.61 -16.92
C ASP A 485 18.98 5.99 -17.56
N ARG A 486 18.60 6.42 -18.77
CA ARG A 486 17.48 5.82 -19.53
C ARG A 486 17.83 4.47 -20.20
N ALA A 487 19.09 4.04 -20.18
CA ALA A 487 19.53 2.78 -20.77
C ALA A 487 19.35 1.53 -19.88
N THR A 488 18.92 1.68 -18.61
CA THR A 488 18.61 0.52 -17.74
C THR A 488 17.24 -0.06 -18.03
N ASN A 489 17.07 -1.37 -17.85
CA ASN A 489 15.75 -1.98 -17.75
C ASN A 489 15.11 -1.67 -16.38
N GLU A 490 13.77 -1.66 -16.35
CA GLU A 490 13.00 -1.39 -15.13
C GLU A 490 11.74 -2.27 -15.13
N LEU A 491 11.60 -3.17 -14.17
CA LEU A 491 10.36 -3.89 -13.92
C LEU A 491 9.48 -3.03 -13.00
N VAL A 492 8.24 -2.75 -13.41
CA VAL A 492 7.27 -2.00 -12.62
C VAL A 492 6.06 -2.87 -12.34
N ILE A 493 5.66 -2.91 -11.08
CA ILE A 493 4.47 -3.60 -10.56
C ILE A 493 3.59 -2.51 -9.95
N ARG A 494 2.53 -2.11 -10.66
CA ARG A 494 1.62 -1.04 -10.25
C ARG A 494 0.40 -1.61 -9.55
N VAL A 495 0.47 -1.64 -8.22
CA VAL A 495 -0.51 -2.21 -7.30
C VAL A 495 -1.84 -1.43 -7.32
N GLN A 496 -1.81 -0.12 -7.59
CA GLN A 496 -3.00 0.70 -7.88
C GLN A 496 -2.59 2.13 -8.34
N PRO A 497 -3.47 2.88 -9.04
CA PRO A 497 -4.62 2.39 -9.79
C PRO A 497 -4.17 1.62 -11.05
N ASP A 498 -5.13 1.06 -11.79
CA ASP A 498 -4.94 0.40 -13.09
C ASP A 498 -3.88 -0.71 -13.03
N GLU A 499 -4.22 -1.80 -12.34
CA GLU A 499 -3.31 -2.90 -11.98
C GLU A 499 -2.51 -3.40 -13.20
N ALA A 500 -1.18 -3.26 -13.13
CA ALA A 500 -0.30 -3.60 -14.26
C ALA A 500 1.07 -4.12 -13.82
N ILE A 501 1.62 -5.05 -14.59
CA ILE A 501 3.01 -5.47 -14.53
C ILE A 501 3.65 -5.18 -15.88
N TYR A 502 4.73 -4.40 -15.91
CA TYR A 502 5.42 -4.11 -17.17
C TYR A 502 6.94 -3.99 -17.02
N LEU A 503 7.64 -4.51 -18.03
CA LEU A 503 9.10 -4.44 -18.13
C LEU A 503 9.48 -3.38 -19.17
N LYS A 504 10.17 -2.33 -18.73
CA LYS A 504 10.76 -1.33 -19.63
C LYS A 504 12.05 -1.89 -20.24
N ILE A 505 12.05 -2.07 -21.56
CA ILE A 505 13.17 -2.62 -22.33
C ILE A 505 13.73 -1.59 -23.31
N ASN A 506 14.99 -1.77 -23.69
CA ASN A 506 15.59 -1.03 -24.80
C ASN A 506 15.18 -1.73 -26.11
N ASN A 507 14.54 -1.01 -27.03
CA ASN A 507 14.05 -1.54 -28.29
C ASN A 507 14.54 -0.69 -29.48
N LYS A 508 14.70 -1.30 -30.66
CA LYS A 508 14.91 -0.56 -31.90
C LYS A 508 13.62 0.17 -32.27
N ILE A 509 13.69 1.46 -32.56
CA ILE A 509 12.55 2.21 -33.10
C ILE A 509 12.22 1.65 -34.51
N PRO A 510 10.95 1.34 -34.82
CA PRO A 510 10.54 0.91 -36.16
C PRO A 510 10.98 1.91 -37.24
N GLY A 511 11.61 1.39 -38.30
CA GLY A 511 12.16 2.21 -39.40
C GLY A 511 13.53 1.74 -39.87
N LEU A 512 14.13 2.51 -40.79
CA LEU A 512 15.39 2.17 -41.46
C LEU A 512 16.64 2.45 -40.60
N GLY A 513 16.56 3.36 -39.62
CA GLY A 513 17.70 3.74 -38.77
C GLY A 513 17.94 2.80 -37.58
N MET A 514 19.16 2.84 -37.03
CA MET A 514 19.57 2.10 -35.82
C MET A 514 19.53 2.99 -34.55
N ARG A 515 18.37 3.59 -34.29
CA ARG A 515 18.10 4.40 -33.09
C ARG A 515 17.28 3.57 -32.10
N LEU A 516 17.68 3.58 -30.83
CA LEU A 516 16.98 2.87 -29.76
C LEU A 516 16.06 3.81 -28.98
N ASP A 517 14.98 3.26 -28.44
CA ASP A 517 14.11 3.90 -27.45
C ASP A 517 13.67 2.91 -26.37
N ARG A 518 13.11 3.41 -25.28
CA ARG A 518 12.59 2.60 -24.18
C ARG A 518 11.13 2.22 -24.46
N SER A 519 10.89 0.94 -24.70
CA SER A 519 9.54 0.38 -24.90
C SER A 519 9.08 -0.43 -23.66
N LYS A 520 7.83 -0.89 -23.65
CA LYS A 520 7.21 -1.62 -22.54
C LYS A 520 6.68 -2.97 -23.03
N LEU A 521 7.12 -4.06 -22.42
CA LEU A 521 6.37 -5.32 -22.42
C LEU A 521 5.35 -5.22 -21.28
N ASN A 522 4.05 -5.29 -21.59
CA ASN A 522 3.00 -4.82 -20.67
C ASN A 522 1.87 -5.86 -20.47
N LEU A 523 1.62 -6.20 -19.21
CA LEU A 523 0.43 -6.90 -18.74
C LEU A 523 -0.44 -5.90 -17.96
N HIS A 524 -1.46 -5.36 -18.61
CA HIS A 524 -2.48 -4.51 -17.97
C HIS A 524 -3.71 -5.36 -17.66
N TYR A 525 -4.10 -5.45 -16.38
CA TYR A 525 -5.09 -6.44 -15.92
C TYR A 525 -6.45 -6.22 -16.55
N ALA A 526 -6.98 -4.99 -16.49
CA ALA A 526 -8.28 -4.63 -17.07
C ALA A 526 -8.36 -4.83 -18.60
N ALA A 527 -7.22 -4.91 -19.31
CA ALA A 527 -7.18 -5.20 -20.75
C ALA A 527 -6.98 -6.70 -21.06
N ARG A 528 -6.51 -7.50 -20.10
CA ARG A 528 -6.19 -8.93 -20.28
C ARG A 528 -7.22 -9.87 -19.64
N TYR A 529 -7.88 -9.44 -18.58
CA TYR A 529 -8.84 -10.23 -17.81
C TYR A 529 -10.17 -9.49 -17.74
N SER A 530 -11.27 -10.23 -17.96
CA SER A 530 -12.64 -9.69 -17.98
C SER A 530 -13.37 -9.82 -16.65
N LYS A 531 -12.64 -10.02 -15.54
CA LYS A 531 -13.19 -10.13 -14.19
C LYS A 531 -12.82 -8.89 -13.40
N GLU A 532 -13.73 -8.44 -12.53
CA GLU A 532 -13.42 -7.47 -11.50
C GLU A 532 -12.37 -8.05 -10.53
N ILE A 533 -11.48 -7.20 -10.02
CA ILE A 533 -10.50 -7.57 -9.00
C ILE A 533 -11.18 -7.38 -7.64
N PRO A 534 -11.22 -8.40 -6.76
CA PRO A 534 -11.90 -8.29 -5.47
C PRO A 534 -11.24 -7.22 -4.57
N ASP A 535 -12.04 -6.60 -3.68
CA ASP A 535 -11.47 -5.73 -2.65
C ASP A 535 -10.64 -6.56 -1.66
N ALA A 536 -9.56 -5.98 -1.13
CA ALA A 536 -8.65 -6.70 -0.23
C ALA A 536 -9.34 -7.26 1.03
N TYR A 537 -10.44 -6.64 1.49
CA TYR A 537 -11.22 -7.20 2.59
C TYR A 537 -11.98 -8.47 2.21
N GLU A 538 -12.36 -8.67 0.95
CA GLU A 538 -13.02 -9.90 0.49
C GLU A 538 -12.05 -11.09 0.58
N ARG A 539 -10.84 -10.94 0.03
CA ARG A 539 -9.75 -11.94 0.16
C ARG A 539 -9.45 -12.24 1.63
N LEU A 540 -9.18 -11.22 2.45
CA LEU A 540 -8.77 -11.43 3.84
C LEU A 540 -9.90 -12.01 4.72
N LEU A 541 -11.16 -11.65 4.49
CA LEU A 541 -12.28 -12.28 5.21
C LEU A 541 -12.41 -13.77 4.84
N LEU A 542 -12.26 -14.12 3.56
CA LEU A 542 -12.29 -15.51 3.12
C LEU A 542 -11.14 -16.33 3.72
N ASP A 543 -9.90 -15.83 3.60
CA ASP A 543 -8.72 -16.48 4.16
C ASP A 543 -8.88 -16.74 5.67
N ALA A 544 -9.44 -15.78 6.44
CA ALA A 544 -9.67 -15.95 7.87
C ALA A 544 -10.79 -16.95 8.22
N ILE A 545 -11.78 -17.14 7.33
CA ILE A 545 -12.81 -18.19 7.45
C ILE A 545 -12.20 -19.57 7.13
N GLU A 546 -11.36 -19.66 6.11
CA GLU A 546 -10.69 -20.92 5.73
C GLU A 546 -9.58 -21.30 6.72
N GLY A 547 -8.97 -20.32 7.39
CA GLY A 547 -7.85 -20.51 8.32
C GLY A 547 -6.48 -20.30 7.69
N GLU A 548 -6.48 -19.69 6.50
CA GLU A 548 -5.29 -19.32 5.77
C GLU A 548 -4.63 -18.10 6.42
N ARG A 549 -3.34 -18.22 6.75
CA ARG A 549 -2.58 -17.25 7.55
C ARG A 549 -1.45 -16.59 6.77
N ARG A 550 -1.21 -16.95 5.49
CA ARG A 550 -0.19 -16.36 4.59
C ARG A 550 -0.22 -14.83 4.57
N LEU A 551 -1.41 -14.23 4.48
CA LEU A 551 -1.60 -12.79 4.30
C LEU A 551 -1.82 -12.01 5.61
N PHE A 552 -1.51 -12.60 6.77
CA PHE A 552 -1.69 -11.98 8.09
C PHE A 552 -0.37 -11.82 8.84
N ILE A 553 -0.23 -10.70 9.56
CA ILE A 553 1.02 -10.37 10.25
C ILE A 553 1.19 -11.23 11.51
N ARG A 554 2.28 -12.01 11.57
CA ARG A 554 2.66 -12.78 12.77
C ARG A 554 3.31 -11.87 13.80
N SER A 555 3.23 -12.22 15.08
CA SER A 555 3.71 -11.39 16.19
C SER A 555 5.21 -11.08 16.11
N ASP A 556 6.05 -12.06 15.78
CA ASP A 556 7.49 -11.88 15.59
C ASP A 556 7.84 -11.06 14.32
N GLU A 557 6.94 -11.05 13.33
CA GLU A 557 7.03 -10.18 12.17
C GLU A 557 6.73 -8.72 12.54
N LEU A 558 5.71 -8.51 13.38
CA LEU A 558 5.33 -7.20 13.90
C LEU A 558 6.42 -6.64 14.84
N ASP A 559 7.01 -7.47 15.70
CA ASP A 559 8.12 -7.10 16.57
C ASP A 559 9.33 -6.61 15.73
N ALA A 560 9.75 -7.41 14.73
CA ALA A 560 10.83 -7.05 13.82
C ALA A 560 10.53 -5.77 13.01
N ALA A 561 9.28 -5.60 12.57
CA ALA A 561 8.83 -4.38 11.88
C ALA A 561 8.97 -3.13 12.77
N TRP A 562 8.63 -3.22 14.05
CA TRP A 562 8.76 -2.09 14.98
C TRP A 562 10.20 -1.82 15.42
N GLU A 563 11.06 -2.84 15.56
CA GLU A 563 12.49 -2.65 15.83
C GLU A 563 13.17 -1.79 14.76
N LEU A 564 12.74 -1.90 13.50
CA LEU A 564 13.30 -1.12 12.39
C LEU A 564 12.95 0.37 12.43
N PHE A 565 11.73 0.72 12.86
CA PHE A 565 11.21 2.10 12.78
C PHE A 565 11.20 2.84 14.12
N THR A 566 11.09 2.15 15.26
CA THR A 566 10.97 2.78 16.59
C THR A 566 12.12 3.75 16.91
N PRO A 567 13.40 3.47 16.62
CA PRO A 567 14.49 4.40 16.94
C PRO A 567 14.34 5.76 16.25
N VAL A 568 14.08 5.80 14.94
CA VAL A 568 13.91 7.06 14.21
C VAL A 568 12.61 7.77 14.57
N LEU A 569 11.53 7.03 14.90
CA LEU A 569 10.27 7.62 15.35
C LEU A 569 10.46 8.37 16.68
N LYS A 570 11.13 7.75 17.66
CA LYS A 570 11.49 8.41 18.92
C LYS A 570 12.39 9.61 18.69
N GLU A 571 13.42 9.48 17.85
CA GLU A 571 14.34 10.59 17.55
C GLU A 571 13.64 11.79 16.89
N LEU A 572 12.68 11.56 15.97
CA LEU A 572 11.86 12.61 15.35
C LEU A 572 10.99 13.33 16.38
N GLU A 573 10.39 12.59 17.32
CA GLU A 573 9.49 13.11 18.36
C GLU A 573 10.26 13.87 19.46
N ASP A 574 11.32 13.28 20.00
CA ASP A 574 12.17 13.88 21.06
C ASP A 574 12.84 15.18 20.60
N LYS A 575 13.34 15.20 19.35
CA LYS A 575 13.98 16.39 18.77
C LYS A 575 13.01 17.36 18.10
N LYS A 576 11.71 17.01 18.00
CA LYS A 576 10.65 17.77 17.31
C LYS A 576 11.11 18.28 15.92
N ILE A 577 11.65 17.38 15.10
CA ILE A 577 12.29 17.76 13.84
C ILE A 577 11.25 18.35 12.88
N ALA A 578 11.48 19.60 12.47
CA ALA A 578 10.57 20.31 11.58
C ALA A 578 10.54 19.65 10.18
N PRO A 579 9.36 19.27 9.67
CA PRO A 579 9.23 18.67 8.34
C PRO A 579 9.45 19.69 7.21
N GLU A 580 10.00 19.25 6.07
CA GLU A 580 10.12 20.09 4.87
C GLU A 580 8.73 20.38 4.25
N LEU A 581 8.39 21.66 4.09
CA LEU A 581 7.07 22.07 3.60
C LEU A 581 6.94 21.94 2.07
N TYR A 582 6.07 21.04 1.61
CA TYR A 582 5.78 20.83 0.18
C TYR A 582 4.37 21.34 -0.20
N PRO A 583 4.16 21.97 -1.37
CA PRO A 583 2.81 22.40 -1.78
C PRO A 583 1.86 21.20 -1.95
N TYR A 584 0.60 21.35 -1.55
CA TYR A 584 -0.47 20.41 -1.89
C TYR A 584 -0.49 20.16 -3.40
N GLY A 585 -0.56 18.89 -3.83
CA GLY A 585 -0.58 18.48 -5.23
C GLY A 585 0.80 18.49 -5.92
N SER A 586 1.89 18.63 -5.16
CA SER A 586 3.27 18.51 -5.67
C SER A 586 3.80 17.07 -5.60
N ARG A 587 5.08 16.88 -5.92
CA ARG A 587 5.75 15.56 -5.84
C ARG A 587 6.32 15.24 -4.45
N GLY A 588 6.09 16.11 -3.46
CA GLY A 588 6.67 16.03 -2.13
C GLY A 588 7.88 16.97 -1.95
N PRO A 589 8.59 16.86 -0.82
CA PRO A 589 9.75 17.68 -0.49
C PRO A 589 10.95 17.41 -1.42
N VAL A 590 11.74 18.46 -1.69
CA VAL A 590 12.95 18.40 -2.51
C VAL A 590 14.02 17.52 -1.86
N GLY A 591 14.06 17.47 -0.52
CA GLY A 591 14.89 16.53 0.23
C GLY A 591 14.77 15.08 -0.25
N ALA A 592 13.58 14.64 -0.68
CA ALA A 592 13.39 13.28 -1.18
C ALA A 592 14.22 13.00 -2.45
N HIS A 593 14.44 14.01 -3.30
CA HIS A 593 15.32 13.88 -4.47
C HIS A 593 16.78 13.78 -4.07
N TYR A 594 17.23 14.58 -3.09
CA TYR A 594 18.59 14.50 -2.55
C TYR A 594 18.88 13.16 -1.85
N LEU A 595 17.90 12.60 -1.12
CA LEU A 595 18.01 11.28 -0.50
C LEU A 595 18.26 10.17 -1.55
N ALA A 596 17.51 10.16 -2.66
CA ALA A 596 17.76 9.20 -3.73
C ALA A 596 19.11 9.46 -4.45
N ALA A 597 19.48 10.74 -4.62
CA ALA A 597 20.76 11.12 -5.22
C ALA A 597 21.98 10.68 -4.38
N LYS A 598 21.90 10.66 -3.04
CA LYS A 598 22.92 10.08 -2.13
C LYS A 598 23.32 8.65 -2.53
N TYR A 599 22.38 7.90 -3.13
CA TYR A 599 22.57 6.52 -3.58
C TYR A 599 22.74 6.37 -5.10
N ASN A 600 22.94 7.47 -5.83
CA ASN A 600 22.97 7.51 -7.30
C ASN A 600 21.68 6.93 -7.92
N VAL A 601 20.51 7.25 -7.37
CA VAL A 601 19.19 6.82 -7.87
C VAL A 601 18.33 8.05 -8.18
N ARG A 602 17.44 7.91 -9.18
CA ARG A 602 16.34 8.85 -9.44
C ARG A 602 15.01 8.14 -9.19
N TRP A 603 14.05 8.83 -8.59
CA TRP A 603 12.72 8.26 -8.36
C TRP A 603 11.98 8.01 -9.69
N GLY A 604 11.40 6.81 -9.83
CA GLY A 604 10.77 6.34 -11.06
C GLY A 604 9.40 6.96 -11.37
N ASP A 605 8.77 7.65 -10.42
CA ASP A 605 7.52 8.40 -10.62
C ASP A 605 7.73 9.78 -11.27
N LEU A 606 9.00 10.18 -11.49
CA LEU A 606 9.33 11.43 -12.17
C LEU A 606 8.97 11.46 -13.66
N SER A 607 8.86 10.29 -14.31
CA SER A 607 8.66 10.16 -15.75
C SER A 607 7.27 10.61 -16.20
N ALA A 608 7.21 11.49 -17.20
CA ALA A 608 6.00 11.97 -17.87
C ALA A 608 5.36 10.92 -18.81
N ASP A 609 5.23 9.69 -18.31
CA ASP A 609 4.56 8.56 -18.98
C ASP A 609 3.04 8.58 -18.74
N ASP A 610 2.51 9.66 -18.17
CA ASP A 610 1.09 9.87 -17.92
C ASP A 610 0.47 10.54 -19.17
N PRO A 611 -0.39 9.86 -19.95
CA PRO A 611 -0.92 10.39 -21.22
C PRO A 611 -1.95 11.52 -21.04
N HIS A 612 -2.19 11.96 -19.80
CA HIS A 612 -3.17 12.98 -19.42
C HIS A 612 -2.56 14.33 -19.02
N ASN A 613 -1.28 14.58 -19.34
CA ASN A 613 -0.57 15.81 -18.94
C ASN A 613 0.25 16.45 -20.08
#